data_AF-A0A0M8YCP5-F1
#
_entry.id   AF-A0A0M8YCP5-F1
#
_cell.length_a   1.000
_cell.length_b   1.000
_cell.length_c   1.000
_cell.angle_alpha   90.00
_cell.angle_beta   90.00
_cell.angle_gamma   90.00
#
_symmetry.space_group_name_H-M   'P 1'
#
loop_
_entity.id
_entity.type
_entity.pdbx_description
1 polymer ?
#
loop_
_entity_poly.entity_id
_entity_poly.type
_entity_poly.pdbx_seq_one_letter_code
_entity_poly.pdbx_strand_id
1 'polypeptide(L)' 'MTKPRTVLELRELPDMGALRAWASRHNASISYLGPTLEGEETYGARAGVQLRVCRCPQDRPHPVEWNSPLEHLPAQ' A
#
# COMPACT_ATOMS: atom_id res chain seq x y z
N MET A 1 27.40 18.32 -6.31
CA MET A 1 26.70 17.26 -5.56
C MET A 1 25.24 17.66 -5.42
N THR A 2 24.32 16.91 -6.02
CA THR A 2 22.87 17.15 -5.90
C THR A 2 22.40 16.69 -4.53
N LYS A 3 21.59 17.50 -3.84
CA LYS A 3 21.07 17.17 -2.51
C LYS A 3 20.10 15.98 -2.63
N PRO A 4 20.11 15.00 -1.70
CA PRO A 4 19.17 13.88 -1.74
C PRO A 4 17.71 14.39 -1.68
N ARG A 5 16.85 13.82 -2.53
CA ARG A 5 15.40 14.13 -2.62
C ARG A 5 14.60 12.94 -2.11
N THR A 6 13.76 13.16 -1.10
CA THR A 6 12.77 12.16 -0.67
C THR A 6 11.73 11.96 -1.76
N VAL A 7 11.61 10.73 -2.26
CA VAL A 7 10.60 10.34 -3.26
C VAL A 7 9.39 9.65 -2.64
N LEU A 8 9.58 9.04 -1.47
CA LEU A 8 8.55 8.34 -0.70
C LEU A 8 8.93 8.35 0.79
N GLU A 9 7.94 8.60 1.64
CA GLU A 9 8.00 8.40 3.08
C GLU A 9 6.86 7.45 3.46
N LEU A 10 7.20 6.18 3.70
CA LEU A 10 6.26 5.15 4.12
C LEU A 10 6.23 5.07 5.65
N ARG A 11 5.03 5.06 6.23
CA ARG A 11 4.84 4.70 7.64
C ARG A 11 3.60 3.84 7.82
N GLU A 12 3.71 2.89 8.73
CA GLU A 12 2.58 2.08 9.19
C GLU A 12 1.81 2.79 10.31
N LEU A 13 0.50 2.64 10.29
CA LEU A 13 -0.46 3.10 11.29
C LEU A 13 -1.10 1.88 11.96
N PRO A 14 -1.52 2.01 13.23
CA PRO A 14 -1.94 0.86 14.04
C PRO A 14 -3.22 0.18 13.54
N ASP A 15 -4.12 0.91 12.89
CA ASP A 15 -5.42 0.40 12.46
C ASP A 15 -6.06 1.28 11.37
N MET A 16 -7.19 0.81 10.83
CA MET A 16 -7.98 1.54 9.83
C MET A 16 -8.59 2.85 10.35
N GLY A 17 -8.82 2.99 11.65
CA GLY A 17 -9.29 4.23 12.25
C GLY A 17 -8.25 5.34 12.12
N ALA A 18 -7.00 5.03 12.48
CA ALA A 18 -5.85 5.92 12.31
C ALA A 18 -5.62 6.25 10.83
N LEU A 19 -5.73 5.27 9.93
CA LEU A 19 -5.60 5.51 8.49
C LEU A 19 -6.70 6.42 7.95
N ARG A 20 -7.97 6.21 8.35
CA ARG A 20 -9.10 7.07 7.96
C ARG A 20 -8.95 8.50 8.47
N ALA A 21 -8.54 8.66 9.72
CA ALA A 21 -8.29 9.98 10.31
C ALA A 21 -7.18 10.73 9.55
N TRP A 22 -6.08 10.05 9.24
CA TRP A 22 -5.00 10.62 8.45
C TRP A 22 -5.46 10.96 7.03
N ALA A 23 -6.12 10.03 6.35
CA ALA A 23 -6.59 10.21 4.98
C ALA A 23 -7.54 11.41 4.87
N SER A 24 -8.50 11.54 5.80
CA SER A 24 -9.42 12.68 5.88
C SER A 24 -8.68 14.01 6.08
N ARG A 25 -7.74 14.06 7.03
CA ARG A 25 -6.94 15.27 7.31
C ARG A 25 -6.10 15.72 6.10
N HIS A 26 -5.66 14.78 5.28
CA HIS A 26 -4.80 15.04 4.12
C HIS A 26 -5.55 15.03 2.77
N ASN A 27 -6.89 14.93 2.79
CA ASN A 27 -7.73 14.79 1.59
C ASN A 27 -7.24 13.69 0.63
N ALA A 28 -6.82 12.55 1.20
CA ALA A 28 -6.31 11.40 0.47
C ALA A 28 -7.35 10.27 0.42
N SER A 29 -7.37 9.54 -0.69
CA SER A 29 -8.21 8.34 -0.84
C SER A 29 -7.49 7.11 -0.28
N ILE A 30 -8.25 6.22 0.37
CA ILE A 30 -7.77 4.92 0.82
C ILE A 30 -7.97 3.89 -0.30
N SER A 31 -6.94 3.09 -0.57
CA SER A 31 -6.97 1.99 -1.54
C SER A 31 -6.48 0.69 -0.90
N TYR A 32 -7.05 -0.43 -1.31
CA TYR A 32 -6.52 -1.76 -1.01
C TYR A 32 -5.21 -1.97 -1.76
N LEU A 33 -4.18 -2.46 -1.08
CA LEU A 33 -2.84 -2.69 -1.62
C LEU A 33 -2.49 -4.17 -1.77
N GLY A 34 -3.38 -5.08 -1.34
CA GLY A 34 -3.15 -6.51 -1.37
C GLY A 34 -2.95 -7.10 0.04
N PRO A 35 -2.85 -8.43 0.13
CA PRO A 35 -2.58 -9.12 1.38
C PRO A 35 -1.07 -9.15 1.69
N THR A 36 -0.72 -9.30 2.97
CA THR A 36 0.64 -9.68 3.41
C THR A 36 0.88 -11.18 3.23
N LEU A 37 2.12 -11.63 3.44
CA LEU A 37 2.46 -13.06 3.39
C LEU A 37 1.78 -13.88 4.51
N GLU A 38 1.45 -13.22 5.61
CA GLU A 38 0.73 -13.75 6.76
C GLU A 38 -0.80 -13.73 6.56
N GLY A 39 -1.27 -13.20 5.43
CA GLY A 39 -2.69 -13.09 5.08
C GLY A 39 -3.40 -11.85 5.62
N GLU A 40 -2.69 -10.86 6.17
CA GLU A 40 -3.32 -9.61 6.62
C GLU A 40 -3.65 -8.71 5.42
N GLU A 41 -4.82 -8.08 5.37
CA GLU A 41 -5.15 -7.10 4.33
C GLU A 41 -4.38 -5.79 4.56
N THR A 42 -3.74 -5.27 3.52
CA THR A 42 -3.05 -3.98 3.59
C THR A 42 -3.87 -2.91 2.87
N TYR A 43 -4.12 -1.81 3.57
CA TYR A 43 -4.71 -0.61 3.00
C TYR A 43 -3.71 0.54 3.05
N GLY A 44 -3.79 1.46 2.09
CA GLY A 44 -2.92 2.63 2.07
C GLY A 44 -3.60 3.89 1.57
N ALA A 45 -3.08 5.03 2.00
CA ALA A 45 -3.46 6.36 1.53
C ALA A 45 -2.22 7.19 1.25
N ARG A 46 -2.23 7.95 0.15
CA ARG A 46 -1.08 8.74 -0.31
C ARG A 46 -1.41 10.22 -0.40
N ALA A 47 -0.52 11.05 0.14
CA ALA A 47 -0.54 12.50 0.00
C ALA A 47 0.87 13.00 -0.37
N GLY A 48 1.09 13.23 -1.67
CA GLY A 48 2.41 13.59 -2.20
C GLY A 48 3.43 12.45 -2.00
N VAL A 49 4.49 12.73 -1.25
CA VAL A 49 5.53 11.74 -0.91
C VAL A 49 5.15 10.88 0.29
N GLN A 50 4.16 11.26 1.08
CA GLN A 50 3.77 10.52 2.27
C GLN A 50 2.81 9.40 1.89
N LEU A 51 3.17 8.18 2.25
CA LEU A 51 2.32 6.99 2.18
C LEU A 51 2.10 6.49 3.61
N ARG A 52 0.83 6.35 3.99
CA ARG A 52 0.43 5.67 5.22
C ARG A 52 -0.25 4.38 4.87
N VAL A 53 0.11 3.33 5.59
CA VAL A 53 -0.48 2.00 5.44
C VAL A 53 -0.99 1.51 6.79
N CYS A 54 -1.99 0.66 6.79
CA CYS A 54 -2.34 -0.14 7.97
C CYS A 54 -2.64 -1.56 7.52
N ARG A 55 -2.37 -2.50 8.42
CA ARG A 55 -2.72 -3.92 8.26
C ARG A 55 -4.02 -4.19 9.00
N CYS A 56 -4.82 -5.08 8.45
CA CYS A 56 -6.08 -5.50 9.02
C CYS A 56 -6.20 -7.01 8.97
N PRO A 57 -6.87 -7.63 9.95
CA PRO A 57 -7.29 -9.01 9.84
C PRO A 57 -8.06 -9.20 8.53
N GLN A 58 -7.78 -10.30 7.84
CA GLN A 58 -8.44 -10.64 6.58
C GLN A 58 -9.95 -10.81 6.78
N ASP A 59 -10.77 -10.06 6.05
CA ASP A 59 -12.22 -10.31 6.04
C ASP A 59 -12.58 -11.43 5.04
N ARG A 60 -11.84 -11.53 3.91
CA ARG A 60 -12.05 -12.57 2.89
C ARG A 60 -10.73 -13.03 2.25
N PRO A 61 -10.57 -14.32 1.94
CA PRO A 61 -9.42 -14.78 1.17
C PRO A 61 -9.43 -14.16 -0.22
N HIS A 62 -8.43 -13.35 -0.51
CA HIS A 62 -8.15 -12.88 -1.87
C HIS A 62 -7.21 -13.89 -2.54
N PRO A 63 -7.48 -14.32 -3.78
CA PRO A 63 -6.53 -15.15 -4.50
C PRO A 63 -5.20 -14.38 -4.63
N VAL A 64 -4.10 -15.02 -4.22
CA VAL A 64 -2.75 -14.50 -4.46
C VAL A 64 -2.46 -14.70 -5.94
N GLU A 65 -2.79 -13.71 -6.76
CA GLU A 65 -2.45 -13.67 -8.17
C GLU A 65 -1.10 -12.97 -8.34
N TRP A 66 -0.02 -13.75 -8.35
CA TRP A 66 1.26 -13.24 -8.83
C TRP A 66 1.30 -13.36 -10.35
N ASN A 67 1.31 -12.22 -11.04
CA ASN A 67 1.55 -12.17 -12.47
C ASN A 67 2.98 -11.63 -12.68
N SER A 68 3.86 -12.48 -13.21
CA SER A 68 5.22 -12.08 -13.53
C SER A 68 5.20 -11.16 -14.77
N PRO A 69 5.91 -10.02 -14.76
CA PRO A 69 6.05 -9.17 -15.95
C PRO A 69 6.67 -9.88 -17.16
N LEU A 70 7.29 -11.04 -16.94
CA LEU A 70 7.93 -11.85 -17.97
C LEU A 70 6.99 -12.89 -18.58
N GLU A 71 5.81 -13.14 -18.01
CA GLU A 71 4.85 -14.16 -18.47
C GLU A 71 4.29 -13.89 -19.87
N HIS A 72 4.31 -12.63 -20.32
CA HIS A 72 3.81 -12.22 -21.63
C HIS A 72 4.92 -11.78 -22.59
N LEU A 73 6.19 -11.97 -22.23
CA LEU A 73 7.28 -11.66 -23.15
C LEU A 73 7.38 -12.76 -24.21
N PRO A 74 7.55 -12.39 -25.49
CA PRO A 74 7.79 -13.37 -26.53
C PRO A 74 9.08 -14.13 -26.21
N ALA A 75 9.03 -15.46 -26.40
CA ALA A 75 10.24 -16.28 -26.38
C ALA A 75 11.21 -15.76 -27.46
N GLN A 76 12.46 -15.48 -27.07
CA GLN A 76 13.53 -15.11 -27.99
C GLN A 76 14.06 -16.33 -28.73
#